data_AF-A0AAE8ZV79-F1
#
_entry.id   AF-A0AAE8ZV79-F1
#
_cell.length_a   1.000
_cell.length_b   1.000
_cell.length_c   1.000
_cell.angle_alpha   90.00
_cell.angle_beta   90.00
_cell.angle_gamma   90.00
#
_symmetry.space_group_name_H-M   'P 1'
#
loop_
_entity.id
_entity.type
_entity.pdbx_description
1 polymer ?
#
loop_
_entity_poly.entity_id
_entity_poly.type
_entity_poly.pdbx_seq_one_letter_code
_entity_poly.pdbx_strand_id
1 'polypeptide(L)'
;MAAEIAAKIKTELAAAGLSSGAIDGIFKIAAAYKPKDGHIPDKAEALVAIPKLFGELEAFIKTQPESDQTIYHAIIEKKKAEFAALTKAQ
;
A
#
# COMPACT_ATOMS: atom_id res chain seq x y z
N MET A 1 1.64 7.98 15.24
CA MET A 1 2.48 7.51 14.11
C MET A 1 1.71 6.76 13.02
N ALA A 2 1.06 5.60 13.27
CA ALA A 2 0.40 4.84 12.18
C ALA A 2 -0.74 5.61 11.47
N ALA A 3 -1.51 6.41 12.20
CA ALA A 3 -2.58 7.25 11.62
C ALA A 3 -2.03 8.37 10.72
N GLU A 4 -0.89 8.96 11.06
CA GLU A 4 -0.25 10.01 10.25
C GLU A 4 0.36 9.46 8.97
N ILE A 5 0.93 8.25 9.03
CA ILE A 5 1.42 7.55 7.83
C ILE A 5 0.24 7.23 6.90
N ALA A 6 -0.88 6.75 7.44
CA ALA A 6 -2.09 6.51 6.67
C ALA A 6 -2.63 7.80 6.03
N ALA A 7 -2.68 8.91 6.77
CA ALA A 7 -3.10 10.20 6.24
C ALA A 7 -2.18 10.70 5.12
N LYS A 8 -0.86 10.60 5.30
CA LYS A 8 0.13 10.96 4.25
C LYS A 8 -0.05 10.12 3.00
N ILE A 9 -0.16 8.80 3.14
CA ILE A 9 -0.37 7.91 1.99
C ILE A 9 -1.69 8.28 1.30
N LYS A 10 -2.78 8.53 2.04
CA LYS A 10 -4.06 8.93 1.45
C LYS A 10 -3.93 10.21 0.61
N THR A 11 -3.21 11.21 1.14
CA THR A 11 -2.93 12.46 0.43
C THR A 11 -2.06 12.24 -0.81
N GLU A 12 -1.02 11.40 -0.71
CA GLU A 12 -0.16 11.05 -1.85
C GLU A 12 -0.95 10.35 -2.96
N LEU A 13 -1.81 9.39 -2.62
CA LEU A 13 -2.66 8.67 -3.58
C LEU A 13 -3.66 9.63 -4.25
N ALA A 14 -4.29 10.50 -3.47
CA ALA A 14 -5.22 11.51 -4.01
C ALA A 14 -4.50 12.52 -4.92
N ALA A 15 -3.30 12.97 -4.54
CA ALA A 15 -2.49 13.88 -5.33
C ALA A 15 -2.00 13.24 -6.64
N ALA A 16 -1.80 11.93 -6.67
CA ALA A 16 -1.48 11.17 -7.88
C ALA A 16 -2.68 11.03 -8.83
N GLY A 17 -3.90 11.38 -8.38
CA GLY A 17 -5.12 11.34 -9.18
C GLY A 17 -5.91 10.03 -9.06
N LEU A 18 -5.62 9.16 -8.09
CA LEU A 18 -6.46 8.00 -7.82
C LEU A 18 -7.86 8.43 -7.37
N SER A 19 -8.87 7.72 -7.85
CA SER A 19 -10.24 7.93 -7.40
C SER A 19 -10.39 7.64 -5.90
N SER A 20 -11.27 8.39 -5.23
CA SER A 20 -11.58 8.18 -3.82
C SER A 20 -12.05 6.75 -3.52
N GLY A 21 -12.76 6.10 -4.47
CA GLY A 21 -13.20 4.72 -4.36
C GLY A 21 -12.04 3.72 -4.36
N ALA A 22 -11.07 3.90 -5.26
CA ALA A 22 -9.85 3.09 -5.30
C ALA A 22 -9.02 3.28 -4.02
N ILE A 23 -8.87 4.53 -3.55
CA ILE A 23 -8.18 4.85 -2.29
C ILE A 23 -8.82 4.16 -1.10
N ASP A 24 -10.15 4.28 -0.94
CA ASP A 24 -10.86 3.64 0.16
C ASP A 24 -10.75 2.10 0.11
N GLY A 25 -10.79 1.51 -1.09
CA GLY A 25 -10.55 0.07 -1.28
C GLY A 25 -9.14 -0.36 -0.87
N ILE A 26 -8.11 0.39 -1.27
CA ILE A 26 -6.72 0.16 -0.88
C ILE A 26 -6.58 0.19 0.65
N PHE A 27 -7.18 1.19 1.32
CA PHE A 27 -7.11 1.30 2.78
C PHE A 27 -7.88 0.18 3.50
N LYS A 28 -9.00 -0.29 2.96
CA LYS A 28 -9.74 -1.44 3.50
C LYS A 28 -8.91 -2.72 3.45
N ILE A 29 -8.26 -2.98 2.31
CA ILE A 29 -7.38 -4.14 2.16
C ILE A 29 -6.19 -3.99 3.11
N ALA A 30 -5.50 -2.84 3.11
CA ALA A 30 -4.37 -2.61 4.01
C ALA A 30 -4.74 -2.74 5.50
N ALA A 31 -5.95 -2.38 5.91
CA ALA A 31 -6.43 -2.56 7.28
C ALA A 31 -6.57 -4.04 7.67
N ALA A 32 -6.90 -4.93 6.73
CA ALA A 32 -6.95 -6.39 6.98
C ALA A 32 -5.56 -6.98 7.27
N TYR A 33 -4.50 -6.33 6.77
CA TYR A 33 -3.10 -6.71 6.97
C TYR A 33 -2.40 -5.95 8.09
N LYS A 34 -3.10 -5.04 8.80
CA LYS A 34 -2.51 -4.41 9.97
C LYS A 34 -2.24 -5.47 11.03
N PRO A 35 -1.06 -5.42 11.68
CA PRO A 35 -0.81 -6.29 12.82
C PRO A 35 -1.81 -5.98 13.92
N LYS A 36 -2.17 -7.03 14.69
CA LYS A 36 -3.09 -6.90 15.82
C LYS A 36 -2.55 -5.86 16.82
N ASP A 37 -3.44 -5.14 17.49
CA ASP A 37 -3.07 -4.13 18.48
C ASP A 37 -2.03 -4.66 19.48
N GLY A 38 -0.88 -3.98 19.55
CA GLY A 38 0.25 -4.36 20.40
C GLY A 38 1.29 -5.29 19.76
N HIS A 39 1.03 -5.84 18.56
CA HIS A 39 2.00 -6.67 17.83
C HIS A 39 2.78 -5.83 16.82
N ILE A 40 4.10 -5.85 16.91
CA ILE A 40 4.98 -5.33 15.87
C ILE A 40 5.47 -6.54 15.09
N PRO A 41 5.06 -6.71 13.81
CA PRO A 41 5.43 -7.88 13.04
C PRO A 41 6.94 -7.89 12.85
N ASP A 42 7.56 -9.05 13.07
CA ASP A 42 8.98 -9.22 12.79
C ASP A 42 9.25 -9.20 11.28
N LYS A 43 10.54 -9.14 10.89
CA LYS A 43 10.92 -9.05 9.47
C LYS A 43 10.37 -10.22 8.65
N ALA A 44 10.35 -11.44 9.17
CA ALA A 44 9.81 -12.61 8.49
C ALA A 44 8.29 -12.52 8.33
N GLU A 45 7.57 -12.07 9.36
CA GLU A 45 6.13 -11.82 9.27
C GLU A 45 5.81 -10.75 8.22
N ALA A 46 6.57 -9.65 8.21
CA ALA A 46 6.43 -8.60 7.21
C ALA A 46 6.73 -9.11 5.79
N LEU A 47 7.78 -9.93 5.62
CA LEU A 47 8.14 -10.54 4.33
C LEU A 47 7.07 -11.50 3.80
N VAL A 48 6.21 -12.06 4.65
CA VAL A 48 5.08 -12.91 4.23
C VAL A 48 3.82 -12.08 4.01
N ALA A 49 3.54 -11.09 4.86
CA ALA A 49 2.32 -10.30 4.81
C ALA A 49 2.32 -9.27 3.68
N ILE A 50 3.45 -8.59 3.45
CA ILE A 50 3.60 -7.56 2.41
C ILE A 50 3.30 -8.09 1.00
N PRO A 51 3.88 -9.19 0.50
CA PRO A 51 3.57 -9.68 -0.84
C PRO A 51 2.11 -10.14 -0.99
N LYS A 52 1.49 -10.68 0.07
CA LYS A 52 0.05 -11.01 0.06
C LYS A 52 -0.82 -9.76 -0.05
N LEU A 53 -0.50 -8.73 0.74
CA LEU A 53 -1.14 -7.42 0.65
C LEU A 53 -1.06 -6.85 -0.77
N PHE A 54 0.13 -6.84 -1.37
CA PHE A 54 0.29 -6.37 -2.75
C PHE A 54 -0.51 -7.22 -3.75
N GLY A 55 -0.57 -8.55 -3.57
CA GLY A 55 -1.37 -9.44 -4.42
C GLY A 55 -2.87 -9.13 -4.36
N GLU A 56 -3.42 -8.86 -3.18
CA GLU A 56 -4.83 -8.46 -3.04
C GLU A 56 -5.10 -7.07 -3.58
N LEU A 57 -4.19 -6.11 -3.35
CA LEU A 57 -4.32 -4.78 -3.93
C LEU A 57 -4.25 -4.81 -5.46
N GLU A 58 -3.38 -5.63 -6.05
CA GLU A 58 -3.30 -5.88 -7.50
C GLU A 58 -4.59 -6.51 -8.04
N ALA A 59 -5.18 -7.47 -7.31
CA ALA A 59 -6.45 -8.06 -7.71
C ALA A 59 -7.59 -7.03 -7.67
N PHE A 60 -7.62 -6.19 -6.63
CA PHE A 60 -8.59 -5.11 -6.50
C PHE A 60 -8.42 -4.01 -7.55
N ILE A 61 -7.19 -3.55 -7.82
CA ILE A 61 -6.97 -2.46 -8.76
C ILE A 61 -7.36 -2.86 -10.18
N LYS A 62 -7.20 -4.14 -10.56
CA LYS A 62 -7.66 -4.67 -11.85
C LYS A 62 -9.18 -4.55 -12.06
N THR A 63 -9.96 -4.38 -10.99
CA THR A 63 -11.40 -4.14 -11.09
C THR A 63 -11.75 -2.64 -11.17
N GLN A 64 -10.76 -1.75 -10.98
CA GLN A 64 -10.92 -0.30 -11.10
C GLN A 64 -10.69 0.15 -12.55
N PRO A 65 -11.07 1.38 -12.93
CA PRO A 65 -10.81 1.92 -14.25
C PRO A 65 -9.32 1.91 -14.63
N GLU A 66 -8.99 1.82 -15.93
CA GLU A 66 -7.60 1.82 -16.44
C GLU A 66 -6.78 3.03 -15.97
N SER A 67 -7.43 4.19 -15.79
CA SER A 67 -6.79 5.38 -15.22
C SER A 67 -6.28 5.13 -13.81
N ASP A 68 -7.10 4.53 -12.94
CA ASP A 68 -6.73 4.21 -11.56
C ASP A 68 -5.65 3.11 -11.52
N GLN A 69 -5.75 2.11 -12.41
CA GLN A 69 -4.73 1.06 -12.55
C GLN A 69 -3.35 1.64 -12.89
N THR A 70 -3.30 2.54 -13.86
CA THR A 70 -2.04 3.16 -14.32
C THR A 70 -1.41 4.00 -13.20
N ILE A 71 -2.22 4.82 -12.52
CA ILE A 71 -1.77 5.67 -11.43
C ILE A 71 -1.28 4.82 -10.25
N TYR A 72 -2.03 3.77 -9.90
CA TYR A 72 -1.64 2.85 -8.84
C TYR A 72 -0.31 2.15 -9.13
N HIS A 73 -0.12 1.58 -10.31
CA HIS A 73 1.13 0.90 -10.66
C HIS A 73 2.33 1.84 -10.55
N ALA A 74 2.22 3.07 -11.05
CA ALA A 74 3.28 4.09 -10.94
C ALA A 74 3.65 4.39 -9.48
N ILE A 75 2.66 4.48 -8.59
CA ILE A 75 2.90 4.68 -7.15
C ILE A 75 3.57 3.46 -6.52
N ILE A 76 3.12 2.24 -6.85
CA ILE A 76 3.67 1.02 -6.27
C ILE A 76 5.12 0.81 -6.71
N GLU A 77 5.46 1.08 -7.96
CA GLU A 77 6.85 1.02 -8.41
C GLU A 77 7.73 2.01 -7.65
N LYS A 78 7.26 3.25 -7.45
CA LYS A 78 7.97 4.24 -6.63
C LYS A 78 8.15 3.75 -5.19
N LYS A 79 7.08 3.27 -4.53
CA LYS A 79 7.14 2.77 -3.15
C LYS A 79 8.03 1.52 -3.03
N LYS A 80 8.02 0.63 -4.03
CA LYS A 80 8.94 -0.53 -4.10
C LYS A 80 10.39 -0.08 -4.18
N ALA A 81 10.70 0.94 -4.99
CA ALA A 81 12.05 1.50 -5.08
C ALA A 81 12.49 2.15 -3.77
N GLU A 82 11.61 2.92 -3.11
CA GLU A 82 11.86 3.50 -1.79
C GLU A 82 12.12 2.41 -0.72
N PHE A 83 11.31 1.35 -0.72
CA PHE A 83 11.49 0.22 0.20
C PHE A 83 12.77 -0.58 -0.08
N ALA A 84 13.11 -0.79 -1.34
CA ALA A 84 14.36 -1.42 -1.75
C ALA A 84 15.59 -0.58 -1.34
N ALA A 85 15.50 0.74 -1.41
CA ALA A 85 16.54 1.65 -0.93
C ALA A 85 16.68 1.59 0.60
N LEU A 86 15.56 1.58 1.33
CA LEU A 86 15.53 1.42 2.79
C LEU A 86 16.10 0.08 3.26
N THR A 87 15.87 -1.00 2.50
CA THR A 87 16.37 -2.35 2.84
C THR A 87 17.82 -2.59 2.40
N LYS A 88 18.36 -1.83 1.44
CA LYS A 88 19.79 -1.84 1.10
C LYS A 88 20.64 -0.92 2.00
N ALA A 89 20.03 0.04 2.69
CA ALA A 89 20.72 0.99 3.56
C ALA A 89 20.92 0.47 5.00
N GLN A 90 20.61 -0.80 5.27
CA GLN A 90 20.78 -1.47 6.57
C GLN A 90 21.79 -2.61 6.50
#